data_AF-A0A7V6H581-F1
#
_entry.id   AF-A0A7V6H581-F1
#
_cell.length_a   1.000
_cell.length_b   1.000
_cell.length_c   1.000
_cell.angle_alpha   90.00
_cell.angle_beta   90.00
_cell.angle_gamma   90.00
#
_symmetry.space_group_name_H-M   'P 1'
#
loop_
_entity.id
_entity.type
_entity.pdbx_description
1 polymer ?
#
loop_
_entity_poly.entity_id
_entity_poly.type
_entity_poly.pdbx_seq_one_letter_code
_entity_poly.pdbx_strand_id
1 'polypeptide(L)'
;MKKIYAWEPWFFIFFGLFHLHRIWALINRESYASFWLGLMENKGLPYYLIMGLLAVLCIIGIATFFRERKHNYWWRWVYICGGCYLLFDLFAIAIGMEFWHRLLLFMFDTNSYYWNVIWIAFILLGGFVFVLGVKLLVKYNNWKQ
;
A
#
# COMPACT_ATOMS: atom_id res chain seq x y z
N MET A 1 -20.01 -6.16 -19.35
CA MET A 1 -18.65 -6.24 -19.94
C MET A 1 -17.63 -5.80 -18.91
N LYS A 2 -16.45 -6.44 -18.84
CA LYS A 2 -15.42 -6.07 -17.84
C LYS A 2 -14.70 -4.78 -18.26
N LYS A 3 -14.96 -3.66 -17.59
CA LYS A 3 -14.33 -2.35 -17.90
C LYS A 3 -13.11 -2.12 -17.03
N ILE A 4 -12.03 -1.56 -17.59
CA ILE A 4 -10.89 -1.01 -16.85
C ILE A 4 -11.10 0.50 -16.79
N TYR A 5 -11.11 1.09 -15.59
CA TYR A 5 -11.20 2.54 -15.45
C TYR A 5 -9.81 3.18 -15.57
N ALA A 6 -9.77 4.40 -16.11
CA ALA A 6 -8.53 5.13 -16.35
C ALA A 6 -7.65 5.29 -15.09
N TRP A 7 -8.26 5.36 -13.90
CA TRP A 7 -7.55 5.56 -12.65
C TRP A 7 -6.96 4.26 -12.06
N GLU A 8 -7.45 3.08 -12.45
CA GLU A 8 -7.00 1.80 -11.88
C GLU A 8 -5.52 1.51 -12.18
N PRO A 9 -5.02 1.65 -13.42
CA PRO A 9 -3.60 1.49 -13.70
C PRO A 9 -2.73 2.43 -12.85
N TRP A 10 -3.14 3.69 -12.72
CA TRP A 10 -2.43 4.69 -11.92
C TRP A 10 -2.44 4.36 -10.43
N PHE A 11 -3.54 3.83 -9.90
CA PHE A 11 -3.61 3.32 -8.52
C PHE A 11 -2.54 2.25 -8.29
N PHE A 12 -2.47 1.23 -9.16
CA PHE A 12 -1.50 0.13 -9.00
C PHE A 12 -0.06 0.61 -9.16
N ILE A 13 0.20 1.52 -10.10
CA ILE A 13 1.53 2.12 -10.29
C ILE A 13 1.95 2.88 -9.03
N PHE A 14 1.10 3.79 -8.53
CA PHE A 14 1.40 4.58 -7.34
C PHE A 14 1.58 3.70 -6.10
N PHE A 15 0.68 2.73 -5.89
CA PHE A 15 0.76 1.81 -4.76
C PHE A 15 2.01 0.93 -4.83
N GLY A 16 2.39 0.49 -6.03
CA GLY A 16 3.63 -0.25 -6.29
C GLY A 16 4.86 0.59 -5.96
N LEU A 17 4.93 1.83 -6.45
CA LEU A 17 6.02 2.77 -6.12
C LEU A 17 6.10 3.05 -4.62
N PHE A 18 4.94 3.21 -3.96
CA PHE A 18 4.86 3.34 -2.51
C PHE A 18 5.35 2.10 -1.76
N HIS A 19 5.45 0.94 -2.39
CA HIS A 19 6.09 -0.23 -1.76
C HIS A 19 7.57 -0.34 -2.11
N LEU A 20 7.96 0.08 -3.32
CA LEU A 20 9.34 0.05 -3.77
C LEU A 20 10.25 1.02 -3.00
N HIS A 21 9.73 2.14 -2.47
CA HIS A 21 10.53 3.04 -1.62
C HIS A 21 11.14 2.32 -0.41
N ARG A 22 10.55 1.19 0.03
CA ARG A 22 11.05 0.37 1.13
C ARG A 22 12.42 -0.27 0.85
N ILE A 23 12.94 -0.15 -0.37
CA ILE A 23 14.36 -0.43 -0.65
C ILE A 23 15.29 0.41 0.24
N TRP A 24 14.84 1.59 0.66
CA TRP A 24 15.54 2.42 1.64
C TRP A 24 15.77 1.68 2.97
N ALA A 25 14.81 0.85 3.41
CA ALA A 25 14.94 0.02 4.61
C ALA A 25 16.09 -0.98 4.53
N LEU A 26 16.47 -1.42 3.31
CA LEU A 26 17.60 -2.32 3.10
C LEU A 26 18.94 -1.57 3.02
N ILE A 27 18.92 -0.33 2.52
CA ILE A 27 20.11 0.51 2.37
C ILE A 27 20.53 1.11 3.72
N ASN A 28 19.57 1.64 4.48
CA ASN A 28 19.84 2.25 5.78
C ASN A 28 18.67 1.99 6.74
N ARG A 29 18.86 1.02 7.64
CA ARG A 29 17.83 0.57 8.58
C ARG A 29 17.44 1.66 9.56
N GLU A 30 18.43 2.27 10.21
CA GLU A 30 18.25 3.28 11.25
C GLU A 30 17.55 4.53 10.72
N SER A 31 17.97 5.01 9.55
CA SER A 31 17.37 6.19 8.93
C SER A 31 15.93 5.92 8.48
N TYR A 32 15.66 4.73 7.95
CA TYR A 32 14.31 4.36 7.52
C TYR A 32 13.37 4.19 8.73
N ALA A 33 13.81 3.48 9.78
CA ALA A 33 13.02 3.27 10.99
C ALA A 33 12.73 4.59 11.70
N SER A 34 13.75 5.41 11.94
CA SER A 34 13.59 6.70 12.64
C SER A 34 12.69 7.66 11.87
N PHE A 35 12.73 7.68 10.54
CA PHE A 35 11.83 8.48 9.72
C PHE A 35 10.36 8.06 9.88
N TRP A 36 10.05 6.77 9.70
CA TRP A 36 8.67 6.30 9.76
C TRP A 36 8.10 6.29 11.17
N LEU A 37 8.89 5.91 12.18
CA LEU A 37 8.50 6.02 13.59
C LEU A 37 8.29 7.49 13.98
N GLY A 38 9.21 8.37 13.62
CA GLY A 38 9.09 9.80 13.87
C GLY A 38 7.88 10.43 13.18
N LEU A 39 7.54 9.99 11.97
CA LEU A 39 6.33 10.44 11.27
C LEU A 39 5.05 10.01 12.01
N MET A 40 5.02 8.77 12.53
CA MET A 40 3.89 8.26 13.31
C MET A 40 3.74 8.94 14.68
N GLU A 41 4.85 9.22 15.37
CA GLU A 41 4.84 9.83 16.71
C GLU A 41 4.48 11.31 16.66
N ASN A 42 5.07 12.07 15.73
CA ASN A 42 4.84 13.52 15.64
C ASN A 42 3.44 13.87 15.13
N LYS A 43 2.74 12.92 14.48
CA LYS A 43 1.37 13.08 13.91
C LYS A 43 1.19 14.44 13.21
N GLY A 44 2.19 14.87 12.44
CA GLY A 44 2.18 16.16 11.76
C GLY A 44 1.32 16.19 10.50
N LEU A 45 1.28 17.33 9.83
CA LEU A 45 0.59 17.48 8.55
C LEU A 45 1.02 16.44 7.48
N PRO A 46 2.31 16.09 7.32
CA PRO A 46 2.72 15.05 6.37
C PRO A 46 2.13 13.67 6.68
N TYR A 47 2.01 13.33 7.97
CA TYR A 47 1.39 12.08 8.40
C TYR A 47 -0.07 12.03 7.97
N TYR A 48 -0.87 13.04 8.31
CA TYR A 48 -2.29 13.06 7.95
C TYR A 48 -2.54 13.11 6.45
N LEU A 49 -1.68 13.80 5.68
CA LEU A 49 -1.78 13.80 4.22
C LEU A 49 -1.54 12.42 3.62
N ILE A 50 -0.48 11.74 4.04
CA ILE A 50 -0.15 10.40 3.53
C ILE A 50 -1.26 9.41 3.92
N MET A 51 -1.63 9.37 5.20
CA MET A 51 -2.66 8.45 5.71
C MET A 51 -4.03 8.73 5.09
N GLY A 52 -4.41 10.00 4.95
CA GLY A 52 -5.67 10.41 4.34
C GLY A 52 -5.76 10.05 2.86
N LEU A 53 -4.69 10.33 2.10
CA LEU A 53 -4.62 9.97 0.68
C LEU A 53 -4.73 8.45 0.49
N LEU A 54 -3.98 7.68 1.28
CA LEU A 54 -4.02 6.22 1.27
C LEU A 54 -5.42 5.68 1.61
N ALA A 55 -6.08 6.23 2.64
CA ALA A 55 -7.43 5.83 3.02
C ALA A 55 -8.44 6.05 1.87
N VAL A 56 -8.42 7.24 1.25
CA VAL A 56 -9.32 7.58 0.14
C VAL A 56 -9.11 6.63 -1.05
N LEU A 57 -7.85 6.39 -1.42
CA LEU A 57 -7.52 5.46 -2.51
C LEU A 57 -8.03 4.04 -2.22
N CYS A 58 -7.88 3.55 -0.98
CA CYS A 58 -8.39 2.23 -0.58
C CYS A 58 -9.93 2.17 -0.61
N ILE A 59 -10.62 3.19 -0.12
CA ILE A 59 -12.09 3.25 -0.17
C ILE A 59 -12.58 3.24 -1.61
N ILE A 60 -11.97 4.01 -2.51
CA ILE A 60 -12.32 4.03 -3.93
C ILE A 60 -12.10 2.66 -4.57
N GLY A 61 -10.99 1.98 -4.24
CA GLY A 61 -10.70 0.62 -4.69
C GLY A 61 -11.76 -0.39 -4.26
N ILE A 62 -12.09 -0.42 -2.97
CA ILE A 62 -13.10 -1.32 -2.40
C ILE A 62 -14.48 -1.03 -2.99
N ALA A 63 -14.87 0.25 -3.08
CA ALA A 63 -16.14 0.66 -3.68
C ALA A 63 -16.24 0.19 -5.14
N THR A 64 -15.15 0.29 -5.89
CA THR A 64 -15.09 -0.19 -7.29
C THR A 64 -15.20 -1.70 -7.38
N PHE A 65 -14.57 -2.44 -6.47
CA PHE A 65 -14.72 -3.90 -6.39
C PHE A 65 -16.19 -4.30 -6.20
N PHE A 66 -16.89 -3.63 -5.28
CA PHE A 66 -18.29 -3.93 -5.01
C PHE A 66 -19.23 -3.49 -6.13
N ARG A 67 -18.97 -2.33 -6.76
CA ARG A 67 -19.75 -1.87 -7.91
C ARG A 67 -19.67 -2.85 -9.08
N GLU A 68 -18.49 -3.40 -9.33
CA GLU A 68 -18.21 -4.28 -10.47
C GLU A 68 -18.29 -5.78 -10.13
N ARG A 69 -18.97 -6.15 -9.03
CA ARG A 69 -19.00 -7.53 -8.50
C ARG A 69 -19.37 -8.60 -9.54
N LYS A 70 -20.30 -8.30 -10.46
CA LYS A 70 -20.75 -9.24 -11.51
C LYS A 70 -19.77 -9.42 -12.67
N HIS A 71 -18.88 -8.45 -12.89
CA HIS A 71 -17.93 -8.43 -14.01
C HIS A 71 -16.51 -8.14 -13.53
N ASN A 72 -16.14 -8.75 -12.41
CA ASN A 72 -14.92 -8.40 -11.73
C ASN A 72 -13.69 -9.03 -12.41
N TYR A 73 -12.57 -8.31 -12.36
CA TYR A 73 -11.27 -8.86 -12.72
C TYR A 73 -10.63 -9.47 -11.48
N TRP A 74 -9.90 -10.57 -11.65
CA TRP A 74 -9.23 -11.24 -10.53
C TRP A 74 -8.25 -10.31 -9.79
N TRP A 75 -7.53 -9.45 -10.50
CA TRP A 75 -6.59 -8.51 -9.87
C TRP A 75 -7.24 -7.45 -8.97
N ARG A 76 -8.55 -7.20 -9.08
CA ARG A 76 -9.25 -6.26 -8.18
C ARG A 76 -9.38 -6.79 -6.75
N TRP A 77 -9.14 -8.09 -6.52
CA TRP A 77 -9.02 -8.64 -5.17
C TRP A 77 -7.94 -7.94 -4.34
N VAL A 78 -6.92 -7.35 -4.98
CA VAL A 78 -5.92 -6.51 -4.31
C VAL A 78 -6.58 -5.33 -3.58
N TYR A 79 -7.66 -4.76 -4.11
CA TYR A 79 -8.38 -3.68 -3.42
C TYR A 79 -9.02 -4.14 -2.11
N ILE A 80 -9.52 -5.38 -2.07
CA ILE A 80 -10.11 -5.94 -0.85
C ILE A 80 -8.99 -6.31 0.11
N CYS A 81 -8.07 -7.19 -0.28
CA CYS A 81 -7.03 -7.67 0.62
C CYS A 81 -6.12 -6.54 1.10
N GLY A 82 -5.54 -5.78 0.16
CA GLY A 82 -4.63 -4.68 0.50
C GLY A 82 -5.36 -3.48 1.09
N GLY A 83 -6.54 -3.13 0.55
CA GLY A 83 -7.30 -1.97 1.03
C GLY A 83 -7.90 -2.19 2.42
N CYS A 84 -8.47 -3.36 2.71
CA CYS A 84 -8.96 -3.66 4.05
C CYS A 84 -7.82 -3.74 5.06
N TYR A 85 -6.68 -4.33 4.69
CA TYR A 85 -5.50 -4.35 5.56
C TYR A 85 -5.03 -2.94 5.89
N LEU A 86 -4.87 -2.08 4.87
CA LEU A 86 -4.42 -0.71 5.11
C LEU A 86 -5.43 0.08 5.94
N LEU A 87 -6.74 -0.02 5.65
CA LEU A 87 -7.75 0.66 6.45
C LEU A 87 -7.78 0.17 7.91
N PHE A 88 -7.55 -1.12 8.13
CA PHE A 88 -7.39 -1.68 9.47
C PHE A 88 -6.13 -1.13 10.17
N ASP A 89 -5.00 -1.06 9.46
CA ASP A 89 -3.74 -0.49 9.96
C ASP A 89 -3.94 0.98 10.39
N LEU A 90 -4.56 1.80 9.53
CA LEU A 90 -4.93 3.17 9.84
C LEU A 90 -5.85 3.27 11.07
N PHE A 91 -6.87 2.41 11.13
CA PHE A 91 -7.83 2.37 12.24
C PHE A 91 -7.13 2.01 13.55
N ALA A 92 -6.30 0.96 13.55
CA ALA A 92 -5.59 0.49 14.73
C ALA A 92 -4.62 1.55 15.27
N ILE A 93 -3.93 2.29 14.38
CA ILE A 93 -3.09 3.43 14.77
C ILE A 93 -3.95 4.58 15.34
N ALA A 94 -5.09 4.88 14.72
CA ALA A 94 -5.96 5.97 15.15
C ALA A 94 -6.56 5.74 16.55
N ILE A 95 -6.95 4.50 16.88
CA ILE A 95 -7.47 4.16 18.21
C ILE A 95 -6.38 3.83 19.23
N GLY A 96 -5.11 3.84 18.83
CA GLY A 96 -3.97 3.54 19.70
C GLY A 96 -3.97 2.09 20.20
N MET A 97 -4.35 1.13 19.36
CA MET A 97 -4.41 -0.29 19.74
C MET A 97 -3.03 -0.80 20.17
N GLU A 98 -2.84 -1.10 21.46
CA GLU A 98 -1.53 -1.45 22.02
C GLU A 98 -0.88 -2.66 21.33
N PHE A 99 -1.67 -3.70 21.05
CA PHE A 99 -1.18 -4.89 20.35
C PHE A 99 -0.58 -4.53 18.99
N TRP A 100 -1.29 -3.70 18.22
CA TRP A 100 -0.87 -3.30 16.90
C TRP A 100 0.35 -2.37 16.94
N HIS A 101 0.37 -1.46 17.91
CA HIS A 101 1.52 -0.59 18.14
C HIS A 101 2.80 -1.38 18.48
N ARG A 102 2.71 -2.38 19.36
CA ARG A 102 3.83 -3.28 19.66
C ARG A 102 4.31 -4.06 18.43
N LEU A 103 3.37 -4.52 17.59
CA LEU A 103 3.70 -5.22 16.35
C LEU A 103 4.42 -4.30 15.35
N LEU A 104 3.98 -3.04 15.22
CA LEU A 104 4.67 -2.04 14.41
C LEU A 104 6.08 -1.78 14.93
N LEU A 105 6.26 -1.57 16.23
CA LEU A 105 7.59 -1.40 16.83
C LEU A 105 8.50 -2.61 16.57
N PHE A 106 7.98 -3.83 16.69
CA PHE A 106 8.72 -5.04 16.35
C PHE A 106 9.11 -5.11 14.87
N MET A 107 8.21 -4.69 13.97
CA MET A 107 8.50 -4.61 12.54
C MET A 107 9.61 -3.59 12.23
N PHE A 108 9.71 -2.52 13.02
CA PHE A 108 10.72 -1.47 12.91
C PHE A 108 11.96 -1.68 13.79
N ASP A 109 12.13 -2.86 14.41
CA ASP A 109 13.36 -3.21 15.13
C ASP A 109 14.50 -3.51 14.14
N THR A 110 15.45 -2.58 14.02
CA THR A 110 16.58 -2.64 13.09
C THR A 110 17.54 -3.79 13.37
N ASN A 111 17.55 -4.31 14.60
CA ASN A 111 18.39 -5.42 15.04
C ASN A 111 17.74 -6.79 14.80
N SER A 112 16.47 -6.82 14.41
CA SER A 112 15.75 -8.06 14.15
C SER A 112 16.36 -8.84 12.97
N TYR A 113 16.56 -10.15 13.16
CA TYR A 113 16.97 -11.07 12.09
C TYR A 113 15.95 -11.10 10.93
N TYR A 114 14.68 -10.77 11.21
CA TYR A 114 13.61 -10.76 10.22
C TYR A 114 13.54 -9.47 9.39
N TRP A 115 14.33 -8.44 9.72
CA TRP A 115 14.29 -7.14 9.05
C TRP A 115 14.35 -7.27 7.52
N ASN A 116 15.41 -7.91 7.00
CA ASN A 116 15.59 -8.06 5.56
C ASN A 116 14.43 -8.85 4.93
N VAL A 117 13.97 -9.92 5.58
CA VAL A 117 12.89 -10.78 5.07
C VAL A 117 11.60 -9.98 4.92
N ILE A 118 11.23 -9.22 5.95
CA ILE A 118 10.02 -8.38 5.96
C ILE A 118 10.08 -7.35 4.84
N TRP A 119 11.15 -6.56 4.77
CA TRP A 119 11.24 -5.46 3.82
C TRP A 119 11.40 -5.96 2.38
N ILE A 120 12.13 -7.06 2.13
CA ILE A 120 12.19 -7.71 0.81
C ILE A 120 10.81 -8.18 0.38
N ALA A 121 10.03 -8.82 1.26
CA ALA A 121 8.68 -9.27 0.93
C ALA A 121 7.78 -8.10 0.48
N PHE A 122 7.85 -6.95 1.18
CA PHE A 122 7.11 -5.75 0.76
C PHE A 122 7.61 -5.15 -0.56
N ILE A 123 8.92 -5.15 -0.81
CA ILE A 123 9.50 -4.67 -2.07
C ILE A 123 9.04 -5.55 -3.24
N LEU A 124 9.06 -6.89 -3.07
CA LEU A 124 8.58 -7.83 -4.08
C LEU A 124 7.09 -7.66 -4.37
N LEU A 125 6.27 -7.50 -3.32
CA LEU A 125 4.86 -7.17 -3.46
C LEU A 125 4.68 -5.86 -4.24
N GLY A 126 5.46 -4.83 -3.91
CA GLY A 126 5.46 -3.55 -4.60
C GLY A 126 5.80 -3.66 -6.08
N GLY A 127 6.85 -4.41 -6.41
CA GLY A 127 7.26 -4.69 -7.79
C GLY A 127 6.17 -5.42 -8.56
N PHE A 128 5.52 -6.43 -7.95
CA PHE A 128 4.41 -7.15 -8.56
C PHE A 128 3.22 -6.24 -8.88
N VAL A 129 2.80 -5.42 -7.91
CA VAL A 129 1.68 -4.47 -8.06
C VAL A 129 2.04 -3.39 -9.10
N PHE A 130 3.28 -2.90 -9.11
CA PHE A 130 3.74 -1.92 -10.09
C PHE A 130 3.67 -2.46 -11.52
N VAL A 131 4.22 -3.66 -11.75
CA VAL A 131 4.20 -4.32 -13.07
C VAL A 131 2.76 -4.59 -13.52
N LEU A 132 1.89 -5.00 -12.59
CA LEU A 132 0.47 -5.14 -12.86
C LEU A 132 -0.15 -3.82 -13.31
N GLY A 133 0.15 -2.71 -12.64
CA GLY A 133 -0.31 -1.37 -13.01
C GLY A 133 0.13 -0.96 -14.41
N VAL A 134 1.40 -1.16 -14.76
CA VAL A 134 1.93 -0.90 -16.11
C VAL A 134 1.21 -1.76 -17.16
N LYS A 135 1.03 -3.07 -16.90
CA LYS A 135 0.29 -3.96 -17.80
C LYS A 135 -1.16 -3.51 -18.00
N LEU A 136 -1.83 -3.05 -16.95
CA LEU A 136 -3.19 -2.50 -17.04
C LEU A 136 -3.24 -1.20 -17.83
N LEU A 137 -2.21 -0.34 -17.72
CA LEU A 137 -2.12 0.90 -18.47
C LEU A 137 -2.00 0.64 -19.97
N VAL A 138 -1.09 -0.27 -20.36
CA VAL A 138 -0.92 -0.70 -21.76
C VAL A 138 -2.23 -1.27 -22.30
N LYS A 139 -2.86 -2.18 -21.54
CA LYS A 139 -4.14 -2.77 -21.94
C LYS A 139 -5.25 -1.73 -22.09
N TYR A 140 -5.33 -0.76 -21.19
CA TYR A 140 -6.31 0.32 -21.24
C TYR A 140 -6.11 1.20 -22.48
N ASN A 141 -4.87 1.57 -22.80
CA ASN A 141 -4.55 2.40 -23.97
C ASN A 141 -4.86 1.68 -25.28
N ASN A 142 -4.52 0.40 -25.39
CA ASN A 142 -4.83 -0.42 -26.56
C ASN A 142 -6.33 -0.65 -26.77
N TRP A 143 -7.15 -0.51 -25.73
CA TRP A 143 -8.61 -0.63 -25.80
C TRP A 143 -9.30 0.69 -26.14
N LYS A 144 -8.57 1.81 -26.05
CA LYS A 144 -9.05 3.16 -26.36
C LYS A 144 -8.76 3.55 -27.82
N GLN A 145 -7.80 2.88 -28.46
CA GLN A 145 -7.53 2.93 -29.90
C GLN A 145 -8.51 2.03 -30.65
#